data_AF-A0A8B6FQR7-F1
#
_entry.id   AF-A0A8B6FQR7-F1
#
_cell.length_a   1.000
_cell.length_b   1.000
_cell.length_c   1.000
_cell.angle_alpha   90.00
_cell.angle_beta   90.00
_cell.angle_gamma   90.00
#
_symmetry.space_group_name_H-M   'P 1'
#
loop_
_entity.id
_entity.type
_entity.pdbx_description
1 polymer ?
#
loop_
_entity_poly.entity_id
_entity_poly.type
_entity_poly.pdbx_seq_one_letter_code
_entity_poly.pdbx_strand_id
1 'polypeptide(L)'
;MATSVDFKEEAVQDEFADLLMCTICRETFTQPKYLPCLHTFCEVCISSYIISTVKVTAFKGFSCPTCQRFVAMEKDKIKPEKWAKSLPGNQFFVSMIDRWAMEKAEKLCDACRNENICEKAISWCTICEEAYCATCEGSHRKFKMSRTHKISSIKDIYRNNVCSSVACNEHPDKAIEIYCKDHSKPCCTVCATIHHRKCEHVITIDKAVYGIKESEKARNLLMKLKKTSYKLEIILQNRKENTKDFGNKIDDVLSEIVHTRKEINNRLDELELQIKEEVKQTRKTTIWRLNEQTNELVALKNTLDYWRSMLEACLSQGSEIQYLVKIEKVCSLMQQFENDLSTVLQATRNISVKFESMDIFSNAKYFGRLYFNERRPSILGRIKVSLAINITGAYISGIFFNDDIIITEYDRHRIVHHDHMGREIEHLKSEICTYPTDITKVNDQTVAVSSNAKNIFIINVKPLTILTTLGISIPMFGIFLRDGYSVSACNSIISLSDVDSSAKIEEYHMIFDVDFKVNNSIFRHTHSIKFESSVGISPKSKSSFSSPFHNNIDCDGNIYMIDHSSRAIHQLTPNGQIVRIILLSDIDKDMIERPWVLRFKQNTNIFLLTFHGTRNQVYICEIN
;
A
#
# COMPACT_ATOMS: atom_id res chain seq x y z
N MET A 1 17.27 40.31 8.65
CA MET A 1 17.93 40.18 7.34
C MET A 1 17.23 39.08 6.58
N ALA A 2 16.37 39.47 5.63
CA ALA A 2 15.65 38.54 4.77
C ALA A 2 16.63 38.00 3.73
N THR A 3 16.81 36.68 3.67
CA THR A 3 17.58 36.02 2.63
C THR A 3 16.72 35.91 1.38
N SER A 4 17.03 36.77 0.40
CA SER A 4 16.52 36.69 -0.96
C SER A 4 16.97 35.37 -1.59
N VAL A 5 16.00 34.53 -1.96
CA VAL A 5 16.24 33.36 -2.79
C VAL A 5 16.44 33.85 -4.22
N ASP A 6 17.70 33.96 -4.64
CA ASP A 6 18.07 34.17 -6.04
C ASP A 6 17.69 32.92 -6.86
N PHE A 7 16.51 32.97 -7.49
CA PHE A 7 16.16 32.05 -8.56
C PHE A 7 17.08 32.34 -9.76
N LYS A 8 18.07 31.48 -9.99
CA LYS A 8 19.00 31.56 -11.14
C LYS A 8 18.23 31.59 -12.46
N GLU A 9 18.40 32.65 -13.24
CA GLU A 9 17.87 32.82 -14.61
C GLU A 9 18.35 31.74 -15.60
N GLU A 10 19.47 31.05 -15.32
CA GLU A 10 20.03 29.99 -16.19
C GLU A 10 19.13 28.74 -16.29
N ALA A 11 18.42 28.36 -15.22
CA ALA A 11 17.58 27.14 -15.20
C ALA A 11 16.31 27.28 -16.07
N VAL A 12 15.87 28.52 -16.33
CA VAL A 12 14.67 28.81 -17.14
C VAL A 12 14.98 28.73 -18.65
N GLN A 13 16.24 28.86 -19.05
CA GLN A 13 16.65 28.79 -20.46
C GLN A 13 16.69 27.36 -21.01
N ASP A 14 17.03 26.36 -20.18
CA ASP A 14 17.14 24.95 -20.60
C ASP A 14 15.76 24.29 -20.84
N GLU A 15 14.77 24.54 -19.96
CA GLU A 15 13.39 24.06 -20.16
C GLU A 15 12.74 24.63 -21.44
N PHE A 16 13.17 25.83 -21.86
CA PHE A 16 12.65 26.48 -23.06
C PHE A 16 13.20 25.85 -24.36
N ALA A 17 14.45 25.36 -24.33
CA ALA A 17 15.05 24.67 -25.46
C ALA A 17 14.35 23.32 -25.71
N ASP A 18 14.04 22.56 -24.66
CA ASP A 18 13.36 21.26 -24.75
C ASP A 18 11.97 21.33 -25.39
N LEU A 19 11.26 22.45 -25.22
CA LEU A 19 9.97 22.69 -25.87
C LEU A 19 10.07 22.81 -27.40
N LEU A 20 11.25 23.14 -27.95
CA LEU A 20 11.49 23.30 -29.38
C LEU A 20 12.02 22.03 -30.06
N MET A 21 12.16 20.94 -29.31
CA MET A 21 12.77 19.69 -29.78
C MET A 21 11.72 18.67 -30.19
N CYS A 22 11.97 18.00 -31.32
CA CYS A 22 11.16 16.89 -31.77
C CYS A 22 11.44 15.64 -30.95
N THR A 23 10.40 14.99 -30.40
CA THR A 23 10.58 13.78 -29.58
C THR A 23 11.02 12.55 -30.37
N ILE A 24 11.02 12.60 -31.72
CA ILE A 24 11.46 11.49 -32.59
C ILE A 24 12.96 11.61 -32.90
N CYS A 25 13.40 12.71 -33.53
CA CYS A 25 14.81 12.89 -33.87
C CYS A 25 15.64 13.52 -32.74
N ARG A 26 15.00 14.07 -31.71
CA ARG A 26 15.65 14.83 -30.63
C ARG A 26 16.48 16.01 -31.13
N GLU A 27 16.05 16.59 -32.24
CA GLU A 27 16.60 17.83 -32.82
C GLU A 27 15.51 18.92 -32.85
N THR A 28 15.91 20.18 -33.02
CA THR A 28 14.98 21.31 -33.19
C THR A 28 14.00 21.03 -34.33
N PHE A 29 12.73 21.42 -34.20
CA PHE A 29 11.75 21.10 -35.23
C PHE A 29 12.10 21.68 -36.61
N THR A 30 12.08 20.81 -37.62
CA THR A 30 12.14 21.19 -39.03
C THR A 30 10.77 20.95 -39.68
N GLN A 31 10.16 22.02 -40.19
CA GLN A 31 8.78 22.01 -40.72
C GLN A 31 7.79 21.33 -39.75
N PRO A 32 7.57 21.92 -38.55
CA PRO A 32 6.76 21.31 -37.52
C PRO A 32 5.31 21.09 -37.99
N LYS A 33 4.83 19.86 -37.83
CA LYS A 33 3.43 19.43 -38.05
C LYS A 33 2.80 19.06 -36.73
N TYR A 34 1.57 19.48 -36.48
CA TYR A 34 0.84 19.11 -35.26
C TYR A 34 -0.33 18.16 -35.54
N LEU A 35 -0.60 17.29 -34.58
CA LEU A 35 -1.69 16.32 -34.61
C LEU A 35 -2.93 16.88 -33.90
N PRO A 36 -4.13 16.26 -34.05
CA PRO A 36 -5.32 16.65 -33.28
C PRO A 36 -5.16 16.57 -31.75
N CYS A 37 -4.17 15.79 -31.27
CA CYS A 37 -3.79 15.74 -29.86
C CYS A 37 -2.83 16.86 -29.44
N LEU A 38 -2.51 17.80 -30.33
CA LEU A 38 -1.61 18.95 -30.16
C LEU A 38 -0.12 18.64 -30.01
N HIS A 39 0.30 17.37 -30.07
CA HIS A 39 1.71 17.03 -30.20
C HIS A 39 2.26 17.44 -31.57
N THR A 40 3.48 17.97 -31.57
CA THR A 40 4.18 18.49 -32.76
C THR A 40 5.41 17.65 -33.07
N PHE A 41 5.68 17.44 -34.35
CA PHE A 41 6.81 16.65 -34.87
C PHE A 41 7.36 17.26 -36.16
N CYS A 42 8.60 16.98 -36.54
CA CYS A 42 9.10 17.33 -37.88
C CYS A 42 8.30 16.58 -38.96
N GLU A 43 8.04 17.22 -40.11
CA GLU A 43 7.33 16.59 -41.23
C GLU A 43 7.97 15.25 -41.64
N VAL A 44 9.29 15.22 -41.78
CA VAL A 44 10.04 14.01 -42.15
C VAL A 44 9.92 12.93 -41.08
N CYS A 45 10.03 13.31 -39.80
CA CYS A 45 9.96 12.35 -38.68
C CYS A 45 8.60 11.66 -38.61
N ILE A 46 7.51 12.44 -38.70
CA ILE A 46 6.17 11.86 -38.65
C ILE A 46 5.85 11.09 -39.93
N SER A 47 6.37 11.50 -41.09
CA SER A 47 6.27 10.75 -42.34
C SER A 47 6.90 9.37 -42.22
N SER A 48 8.14 9.29 -41.76
CA SER A 48 8.84 8.01 -41.56
C SER A 48 8.14 7.11 -40.55
N TYR A 49 7.61 7.69 -39.46
CA TYR A 49 6.82 6.95 -38.46
C TYR A 49 5.52 6.39 -39.05
N ILE A 50 4.78 7.18 -39.83
CA ILE A 50 3.53 6.73 -40.48
C ILE A 50 3.83 5.57 -41.43
N ILE A 51 4.87 5.69 -42.27
CA ILE A 51 5.25 4.67 -43.25
C ILE A 51 5.65 3.36 -42.56
N SER A 52 6.35 3.42 -41.42
CA SER A 52 6.79 2.22 -40.71
C SER A 52 5.68 1.54 -39.91
N THR A 53 4.63 2.26 -39.52
CA THR A 53 3.57 1.75 -38.63
C THR A 53 2.28 1.35 -39.34
N VAL A 54 1.96 1.98 -40.48
CA VAL A 54 0.74 1.68 -41.23
C VAL A 54 0.98 0.48 -42.15
N LYS A 55 0.41 -0.68 -41.80
CA LYS A 55 0.38 -1.86 -42.68
C LYS A 55 -0.65 -1.64 -43.80
N VAL A 56 -0.30 -2.05 -45.02
CA VAL A 56 -0.98 -1.79 -46.31
C VAL A 56 -2.47 -2.18 -46.35
N THR A 57 -3.00 -2.90 -45.35
CA THR A 57 -4.35 -3.49 -45.38
C THR A 57 -5.42 -2.75 -44.57
N ALA A 58 -5.12 -1.66 -43.86
CA ALA A 58 -6.13 -0.94 -43.04
C ALA A 58 -5.94 0.59 -43.04
N PHE A 59 -6.28 1.26 -44.15
CA PHE A 59 -6.20 2.72 -44.27
C PHE A 59 -7.33 3.41 -43.52
N LYS A 60 -7.14 3.72 -42.23
CA LYS A 60 -8.01 4.67 -41.50
C LYS A 60 -7.27 5.71 -40.65
N GLY A 61 -5.95 5.60 -40.50
CA GLY A 61 -5.15 6.53 -39.69
C GLY A 61 -3.90 5.90 -39.06
N PHE A 62 -3.32 6.58 -38.07
CA PHE A 62 -2.13 6.14 -37.31
C PHE A 62 -2.20 6.63 -35.85
N SER A 63 -1.37 6.10 -34.95
CA SER A 63 -1.32 6.54 -33.54
C SER A 63 -0.24 7.58 -33.30
N CYS A 64 -0.51 8.60 -32.46
CA CYS A 64 0.50 9.58 -32.09
C CYS A 64 1.71 8.91 -31.40
N PRO A 65 2.96 9.21 -31.79
CA PRO A 65 4.16 8.65 -31.15
C PRO A 65 4.26 8.93 -29.64
N THR A 66 3.77 10.07 -29.18
CA THR A 66 3.93 10.53 -27.79
C THR A 66 2.82 10.03 -26.87
N CYS A 67 1.56 10.19 -27.27
CA CYS A 67 0.40 9.86 -26.41
C CYS A 67 -0.42 8.67 -26.90
N GLN A 68 -0.04 8.05 -28.01
CA GLN A 68 -0.72 6.89 -28.61
C GLN A 68 -2.18 7.13 -29.00
N ARG A 69 -2.64 8.39 -29.00
CA ARG A 69 -3.99 8.73 -29.46
C ARG A 69 -4.08 8.54 -30.97
N PHE A 70 -5.12 7.82 -31.39
CA PHE A 70 -5.38 7.56 -32.80
C PHE A 70 -5.74 8.86 -33.55
N VAL A 71 -5.13 9.04 -34.72
CA VAL A 71 -5.32 10.15 -35.64
C VAL A 71 -5.96 9.61 -36.91
N ALA A 72 -7.24 9.95 -37.11
CA ALA A 72 -7.96 9.59 -38.32
C ALA A 72 -7.50 10.46 -39.49
N MET A 73 -7.34 9.84 -40.67
CA MET A 73 -6.99 10.54 -41.90
C MET A 73 -8.19 10.54 -42.84
N GLU A 74 -8.87 11.69 -42.95
CA GLU A 74 -9.99 11.87 -43.86
C GLU A 74 -9.47 12.10 -45.28
N LYS A 75 -9.35 11.02 -46.06
CA LYS A 75 -9.50 10.92 -47.52
C LYS A 75 -8.97 9.57 -47.97
N ASP A 76 -9.86 8.69 -48.45
CA ASP A 76 -9.54 7.41 -49.11
C ASP A 76 -8.67 7.54 -50.38
N LYS A 77 -8.22 8.75 -50.72
CA LYS A 77 -7.45 9.08 -51.94
C LYS A 77 -6.00 9.48 -51.69
N ILE A 78 -5.56 9.63 -50.43
CA ILE A 78 -4.18 10.04 -50.13
C ILE A 78 -3.44 8.83 -49.57
N LYS A 79 -2.35 8.42 -50.23
CA LYS A 79 -1.47 7.35 -49.73
C LYS A 79 -0.72 7.79 -48.46
N PRO A 80 -0.36 6.86 -47.54
CA PRO A 80 0.30 7.19 -46.27
C PRO A 80 1.54 8.07 -46.38
N GLU A 81 2.29 7.94 -47.47
CA GLU A 81 3.52 8.72 -47.73
C GLU A 81 3.23 10.23 -47.86
N LYS A 82 1.97 10.61 -48.12
CA LYS A 82 1.53 12.00 -48.24
C LYS A 82 0.74 12.50 -47.02
N TRP A 83 0.47 11.65 -46.03
CA TRP A 83 -0.30 12.04 -44.85
C TRP A 83 0.41 13.10 -44.01
N ALA A 84 1.72 12.97 -43.82
CA ALA A 84 2.51 13.95 -43.07
C ALA A 84 2.41 15.38 -43.67
N LYS A 85 2.40 15.48 -45.00
CA LYS A 85 2.25 16.76 -45.71
C LYS A 85 0.89 17.39 -45.52
N SER A 86 -0.16 16.57 -45.45
CA SER A 86 -1.54 17.01 -45.25
C SER A 86 -1.85 17.47 -43.82
N LEU A 87 -0.97 17.18 -42.86
CA LEU A 87 -1.10 17.69 -41.50
C LEU A 87 -0.84 19.21 -41.47
N PRO A 88 -1.54 19.95 -40.60
CA PRO A 88 -1.35 21.38 -40.47
C PRO A 88 0.04 21.69 -39.89
N GLY A 89 0.69 22.70 -40.46
CA GLY A 89 1.96 23.23 -39.95
C GLY A 89 1.75 24.02 -38.66
N ASN A 90 2.69 23.90 -37.72
CA ASN A 90 2.64 24.63 -36.46
C ASN A 90 3.42 25.94 -36.54
N GLN A 91 2.76 27.00 -37.01
CA GLN A 91 3.37 28.33 -37.20
C GLN A 91 3.89 28.94 -35.88
N PHE A 92 3.29 28.57 -34.75
CA PHE A 92 3.78 29.01 -33.44
C PHE A 92 5.19 28.48 -33.16
N PHE A 93 5.46 27.19 -33.39
CA PHE A 93 6.81 26.66 -33.21
C PHE A 93 7.79 27.20 -34.26
N VAL A 94 7.38 27.40 -35.52
CA VAL A 94 8.23 28.05 -36.53
C VAL A 94 8.67 29.43 -36.03
N SER A 95 7.72 30.27 -35.64
CA SER A 95 7.99 31.61 -35.10
C SER A 95 8.88 31.59 -33.86
N MET A 96 8.70 30.59 -32.99
CA MET A 96 9.47 30.46 -31.76
C MET A 96 10.91 29.99 -32.02
N ILE A 97 11.10 29.11 -33.00
CA ILE A 97 12.42 28.63 -33.44
C ILE A 97 13.19 29.76 -34.13
N ASP A 98 12.54 30.52 -35.01
CA ASP A 98 13.14 31.69 -35.65
C ASP A 98 13.56 32.72 -34.60
N ARG A 99 12.69 32.98 -33.61
CA ARG A 99 13.02 33.85 -32.47
C ARG A 99 14.22 33.32 -31.69
N TRP A 100 14.25 32.03 -31.36
CA TRP A 100 15.34 31.43 -30.60
C TRP A 100 16.67 31.44 -31.38
N ALA A 101 16.62 31.20 -32.69
CA ALA A 101 17.78 31.33 -33.57
C ALA A 101 18.27 32.79 -33.65
N MET A 102 17.36 33.76 -33.72
CA MET A 102 17.68 35.19 -33.71
C MET A 102 18.21 35.70 -32.36
N GLU A 103 17.73 35.16 -31.24
CA GLU A 103 18.25 35.48 -29.90
C GLU A 103 19.68 34.97 -29.71
N LYS A 104 20.03 33.84 -30.34
CA LYS A 104 21.40 33.30 -30.35
C LYS A 104 22.30 33.95 -31.42
N ALA A 105 21.73 34.43 -32.52
CA ALA A 105 22.48 35.14 -33.55
C ALA A 105 22.77 36.58 -33.12
N GLU A 106 24.02 36.89 -32.79
CA GLU A 106 24.43 38.26 -32.49
C GLU A 106 24.31 39.14 -33.73
N LYS A 107 23.37 40.10 -33.72
CA LYS A 107 23.23 41.06 -34.81
C LYS A 107 24.37 42.08 -34.72
N LEU A 108 25.10 42.27 -35.82
CA LEU A 108 26.18 43.25 -35.92
C LEU A 108 25.66 44.63 -36.29
N CYS A 109 26.42 45.67 -35.97
CA CYS A 109 26.12 47.05 -36.32
C CYS A 109 26.32 47.27 -37.82
N ASP A 110 25.27 47.66 -38.53
CA ASP A 110 25.28 47.86 -39.98
C ASP A 110 26.15 49.07 -40.37
N ALA A 111 26.17 50.11 -39.54
CA ALA A 111 27.03 51.28 -39.75
C ALA A 111 28.52 50.96 -39.58
N CYS A 112 28.89 50.15 -38.58
CA CYS A 112 30.29 49.72 -38.36
C CYS A 112 30.75 48.73 -39.43
N ARG A 113 29.82 47.92 -39.96
CA ARG A 113 30.11 46.97 -41.04
C ARG A 113 30.55 47.66 -42.33
N ASN A 114 30.06 48.88 -42.60
CA ASN A 114 30.53 49.68 -43.74
C ASN A 114 32.01 50.09 -43.63
N GLU A 115 32.55 50.08 -42.41
CA GLU A 115 33.97 50.33 -42.12
C GLU A 115 34.76 49.01 -41.89
N ASN A 116 34.16 47.84 -42.22
CA ASN A 116 34.67 46.49 -41.93
C ASN A 116 34.90 46.19 -40.44
N ILE A 117 34.15 46.85 -39.55
CA ILE A 117 34.23 46.64 -38.10
C ILE A 117 33.05 45.78 -37.64
N CYS A 118 33.34 44.63 -37.02
CA CYS A 118 32.33 43.70 -36.48
C CYS A 118 31.95 44.05 -35.03
N GLU A 119 31.26 45.18 -34.84
CA GLU A 119 30.71 45.56 -33.53
C GLU A 119 29.31 45.01 -33.31
N LYS A 120 29.00 44.60 -32.08
CA LYS A 120 27.67 44.06 -31.72
C LYS A 120 26.64 45.19 -31.67
N ALA A 121 25.52 45.01 -32.36
CA ALA A 121 24.41 45.93 -32.30
C ALA A 121 23.59 45.72 -31.01
N ILE A 122 23.11 46.81 -30.42
CA ILE A 122 22.23 46.79 -29.24
C ILE A 122 20.83 47.37 -29.54
N SER A 123 20.72 48.15 -30.62
CA SER A 123 19.50 48.86 -30.98
C SER A 123 19.24 48.79 -32.48
N TRP A 124 18.01 49.11 -32.85
CA TRP A 124 17.51 49.03 -34.22
C TRP A 124 16.57 50.18 -34.48
N CYS A 125 16.74 50.81 -35.63
CA CYS A 125 15.90 51.90 -36.09
C CYS A 125 14.81 51.36 -37.02
N THR A 126 13.54 51.54 -36.65
CA THR A 126 12.42 51.03 -37.47
C THR A 126 12.18 51.82 -38.76
N ILE A 127 12.79 53.01 -38.90
CA ILE A 127 12.64 53.86 -40.08
C ILE A 127 13.79 53.66 -41.07
N CYS A 128 15.01 53.45 -40.57
CA CYS A 128 16.17 53.14 -41.41
C CYS A 128 16.33 51.65 -41.69
N GLU A 129 15.62 50.79 -40.97
CA GLU A 129 15.74 49.33 -41.07
C GLU A 129 17.19 48.83 -40.87
N GLU A 130 17.92 49.49 -39.96
CA GLU A 130 19.34 49.23 -39.67
C GLU A 130 19.58 49.01 -38.16
N ALA A 131 20.54 48.16 -37.85
CA ALA A 131 21.03 47.82 -36.52
C ALA A 131 22.25 48.66 -36.13
N TYR A 132 22.30 49.15 -34.89
CA TYR A 132 23.38 50.03 -34.41
C TYR A 132 23.98 49.54 -33.09
N CYS A 133 25.30 49.68 -32.94
CA CYS A 133 25.99 49.62 -31.65
C CYS A 133 25.72 50.90 -30.83
N ALA A 134 26.13 50.93 -29.56
CA ALA A 134 25.90 52.08 -28.68
C ALA A 134 26.43 53.40 -29.27
N THR A 135 27.60 53.35 -29.90
CA THR A 135 28.25 54.51 -30.52
C THR A 135 27.46 55.01 -31.74
N CYS A 136 27.10 54.11 -32.64
CA CYS A 136 26.34 54.45 -33.85
C CYS A 136 24.91 54.90 -33.53
N GLU A 137 24.26 54.35 -32.51
CA GLU A 137 22.97 54.84 -32.01
C GLU A 137 23.09 56.29 -31.53
N GLY A 138 24.12 56.60 -30.75
CA GLY A 138 24.37 57.95 -30.26
C GLY A 138 24.55 58.95 -31.38
N SER A 139 25.27 58.58 -32.44
CA SER A 139 25.43 59.40 -33.65
C SER A 139 24.11 59.53 -34.43
N HIS A 140 23.35 58.43 -34.55
CA HIS A 140 22.05 58.41 -35.23
C HIS A 140 21.02 59.32 -34.56
N ARG A 141 21.00 59.39 -33.23
CA ARG A 141 20.11 60.30 -32.48
C ARG A 141 20.53 61.77 -32.58
N LYS A 142 21.82 62.06 -32.79
CA LYS A 142 22.35 63.43 -32.92
C LYS A 142 22.13 64.03 -34.31
N PHE A 143 21.97 63.20 -35.34
CA PHE A 143 21.82 63.68 -36.71
C PHE A 143 20.41 64.24 -36.94
N LYS A 144 20.33 65.44 -37.55
CA LYS A 144 19.08 66.20 -37.68
C LYS A 144 17.97 65.44 -38.40
N MET A 145 18.33 64.59 -39.36
CA MET A 145 17.39 63.80 -40.17
C MET A 145 16.88 62.54 -39.48
N SER A 146 17.61 61.99 -38.51
CA SER A 146 17.28 60.70 -37.88
C SER A 146 16.93 60.80 -36.39
N ARG A 147 17.03 61.97 -35.76
CA ARG A 147 16.73 62.19 -34.33
C ARG A 147 15.30 61.83 -33.92
N THR A 148 14.34 61.86 -34.84
CA THR A 148 12.94 61.51 -34.60
C THR A 148 12.63 60.04 -34.92
N HIS A 149 13.60 59.28 -35.41
CA HIS A 149 13.37 57.89 -35.73
C HIS A 149 13.14 57.05 -34.47
N LYS A 150 12.20 56.11 -34.55
CA LYS A 150 11.91 55.19 -33.45
C LYS A 150 13.00 54.12 -33.40
N ILE A 151 13.85 54.23 -32.38
CA ILE A 151 14.88 53.25 -32.07
C ILE A 151 14.40 52.38 -30.91
N SER A 152 14.40 51.07 -31.12
CA SER A 152 14.05 50.06 -30.11
C SER A 152 15.27 49.20 -29.81
N SER A 153 15.35 48.61 -28.60
CA SER A 153 16.42 47.66 -28.32
C SER A 153 16.24 46.40 -29.17
N ILE A 154 17.33 45.77 -29.57
CA ILE A 154 17.27 44.51 -30.33
C ILE A 154 16.53 43.42 -29.54
N LYS A 155 16.68 43.40 -28.21
CA LYS A 155 15.95 42.49 -27.31
C LYS A 155 14.43 42.72 -27.35
N ASP A 156 13.98 43.98 -27.41
CA ASP A 156 12.55 44.31 -27.46
C ASP A 156 11.93 44.03 -28.83
N ILE A 157 12.74 44.09 -29.89
CA ILE A 157 12.31 43.66 -31.23
C ILE A 157 12.14 42.14 -31.26
N TYR A 158 13.09 41.37 -30.72
CA TYR A 158 12.90 39.91 -30.64
C TYR A 158 11.67 39.51 -29.83
N ARG A 159 11.27 40.32 -28.83
CA ARG A 159 10.04 40.12 -28.06
C ARG A 159 8.76 40.51 -28.80
N ASN A 160 8.79 41.55 -29.64
CA ASN A 160 7.60 42.15 -30.25
C ASN A 160 7.39 41.80 -31.74
N ASN A 161 8.43 41.41 -32.47
CA ASN A 161 8.41 41.33 -33.94
C ASN A 161 8.25 39.94 -34.53
N VAL A 162 7.72 38.98 -33.77
CA VAL A 162 7.36 37.67 -34.34
C VAL A 162 5.85 37.45 -34.27
N CYS A 163 5.15 38.28 -35.03
CA CYS A 163 3.94 37.84 -35.72
C CYS A 163 3.97 38.53 -37.07
N SER A 164 4.59 37.89 -38.06
CA SER A 164 4.21 38.14 -39.45
C SER A 164 2.69 37.99 -39.49
N SER A 165 1.99 39.05 -39.85
CA SER A 165 0.53 39.10 -39.92
C SER A 165 0.01 37.82 -40.57
N VAL A 166 -0.68 36.97 -39.79
CA VAL A 166 -1.19 35.71 -40.32
C VAL A 166 -2.26 36.06 -41.35
N ALA A 167 -1.97 35.74 -42.62
CA ALA A 167 -2.89 35.97 -43.71
C ALA A 167 -4.14 35.11 -43.56
N CYS A 168 -5.28 35.62 -43.99
CA CYS A 168 -6.51 34.86 -44.02
C CYS A 168 -6.44 33.76 -45.10
N ASN A 169 -6.83 32.54 -44.73
CA ASN A 169 -6.84 31.41 -45.68
C ASN A 169 -7.76 31.63 -46.88
N GLU A 170 -8.83 32.42 -46.74
CA GLU A 170 -9.75 32.78 -47.84
C GLU A 170 -9.34 34.07 -48.56
N HIS A 171 -8.59 34.94 -47.88
CA HIS A 171 -8.19 36.26 -48.37
C HIS A 171 -6.69 36.47 -48.11
N PRO A 172 -5.80 35.93 -48.97
CA PRO A 172 -4.35 35.93 -48.73
C PRO A 172 -3.75 37.34 -48.55
N ASP A 173 -4.35 38.35 -49.19
CA ASP A 173 -3.90 39.75 -49.12
C ASP A 173 -4.35 40.49 -47.85
N LYS A 174 -5.07 39.81 -46.94
CA LYS A 174 -5.64 40.42 -45.74
C LYS A 174 -5.16 39.70 -44.48
N ALA A 175 -4.67 40.48 -43.53
CA ALA A 175 -4.30 40.01 -42.21
C ALA A 175 -5.52 39.63 -41.36
N ILE A 176 -5.32 38.65 -40.47
CA ILE A 176 -6.29 38.28 -39.44
C ILE A 176 -6.15 39.25 -38.25
N GLU A 177 -7.19 40.05 -38.02
CA GLU A 177 -7.21 41.11 -36.99
C GLU A 177 -8.45 41.03 -36.07
N ILE A 178 -9.41 40.18 -36.42
CA ILE A 178 -10.72 40.07 -35.76
C ILE A 178 -10.92 38.67 -35.17
N TYR A 179 -11.60 38.58 -34.04
CA TYR A 179 -12.01 37.33 -33.41
C TYR A 179 -13.54 37.29 -33.22
N CYS A 180 -14.18 36.28 -33.79
CA CYS A 180 -15.59 36.00 -33.56
C CYS A 180 -15.72 35.02 -32.37
N LYS A 181 -16.28 35.47 -31.24
CA LYS A 181 -16.49 34.61 -30.07
C LYS A 181 -17.56 33.55 -30.32
N ASP A 182 -18.61 33.90 -31.06
CA ASP A 182 -19.73 33.00 -31.34
C ASP A 182 -19.28 31.73 -32.10
N HIS A 183 -18.28 31.87 -32.98
CA HIS A 183 -17.67 30.76 -33.71
C HIS A 183 -16.31 30.31 -33.15
N SER A 184 -15.80 31.00 -32.13
CA SER A 184 -14.47 30.80 -31.55
C SER A 184 -13.33 30.75 -32.57
N LYS A 185 -13.39 31.62 -33.59
CA LYS A 185 -12.45 31.62 -34.73
C LYS A 185 -11.88 33.03 -35.02
N PRO A 186 -10.57 33.14 -35.30
CA PRO A 186 -9.98 34.38 -35.77
C PRO A 186 -10.24 34.54 -37.29
N CYS A 187 -10.44 35.77 -37.77
CA CYS A 187 -10.82 36.09 -39.14
C CYS A 187 -10.30 37.48 -39.58
N CYS A 188 -10.25 37.73 -40.89
CA CYS A 188 -9.96 39.07 -41.41
C CYS A 188 -11.22 39.96 -41.46
N THR A 189 -11.02 41.24 -41.75
CA THR A 189 -12.09 42.24 -41.91
C THR A 189 -13.14 41.84 -42.96
N VAL A 190 -12.72 41.16 -44.04
CA VAL A 190 -13.62 40.69 -45.09
C VAL A 190 -14.48 39.52 -44.60
N CYS A 191 -13.89 38.50 -43.98
CA CYS A 191 -14.63 37.38 -43.41
C CYS A 191 -15.60 37.82 -42.31
N ALA A 192 -15.21 38.79 -41.47
CA ALA A 192 -16.09 39.34 -40.45
C ALA A 192 -17.37 39.94 -41.05
N THR A 193 -17.23 40.58 -42.23
CA THR A 193 -18.32 41.27 -42.93
C THR A 193 -19.19 40.31 -43.75
N ILE A 194 -18.62 39.23 -44.29
CA ILE A 194 -19.34 38.28 -45.15
C ILE A 194 -19.93 37.11 -44.35
N HIS A 195 -19.13 36.46 -43.51
CA HIS A 195 -19.51 35.21 -42.83
C HIS A 195 -19.98 35.42 -41.39
N HIS A 196 -19.48 36.47 -40.73
CA HIS A 196 -19.80 36.76 -39.33
C HIS A 196 -20.69 37.99 -39.15
N ARG A 197 -21.35 38.46 -40.21
CA ARG A 197 -22.22 39.65 -40.18
C ARG A 197 -23.35 39.56 -39.14
N LYS A 198 -23.87 38.35 -38.91
CA LYS A 198 -24.96 38.07 -37.96
C LYS A 198 -24.46 37.68 -36.57
N CYS A 199 -23.15 37.65 -36.36
CA CYS A 199 -22.57 37.35 -35.05
C CYS A 199 -22.63 38.57 -34.16
N GLU A 200 -23.01 38.37 -32.91
CA GLU A 200 -23.20 39.44 -31.93
C GLU A 200 -21.87 39.80 -31.25
N HIS A 201 -20.96 38.83 -31.11
CA HIS A 201 -19.71 39.00 -30.37
C HIS A 201 -18.48 38.92 -31.27
N VAL A 202 -18.34 39.94 -32.14
CA VAL A 202 -17.17 40.13 -32.99
C VAL A 202 -16.30 41.24 -32.41
N ILE A 203 -15.08 40.91 -31.99
CA ILE A 203 -14.16 41.85 -31.33
C ILE A 203 -12.77 41.81 -32.00
N THR A 204 -11.95 42.82 -31.74
CA THR A 204 -10.54 42.80 -32.18
C THR A 204 -9.75 41.73 -31.44
N ILE A 205 -8.73 41.18 -32.09
CA ILE A 205 -7.86 40.15 -31.48
C ILE A 205 -7.23 40.65 -30.18
N ASP A 206 -6.80 41.91 -30.11
CA ASP A 206 -6.21 42.48 -28.90
C ASP A 206 -7.16 42.43 -27.70
N LYS A 207 -8.44 42.76 -27.90
CA LYS A 207 -9.47 42.69 -26.86
C LYS A 207 -9.79 41.24 -26.47
N ALA A 208 -9.75 40.32 -27.43
CA ALA A 208 -9.96 38.90 -27.17
C ALA A 208 -8.83 38.30 -26.34
N VAL A 209 -7.58 38.63 -26.71
CA VAL A 209 -6.37 38.20 -26.02
C VAL A 209 -6.31 38.80 -24.62
N TYR A 210 -6.59 40.10 -24.46
CA TYR A 210 -6.64 40.74 -23.14
C TYR A 210 -7.67 40.08 -22.24
N GLY A 211 -8.90 39.86 -22.75
CA GLY A 211 -9.96 39.19 -22.01
C GLY A 211 -9.61 37.76 -21.60
N ILE A 212 -8.85 37.00 -22.40
CA ILE A 212 -8.42 35.63 -22.05
C ILE A 212 -7.22 35.64 -21.08
N LYS A 213 -6.23 36.51 -21.32
CA LYS A 213 -5.02 36.63 -20.47
C LYS A 213 -5.35 37.13 -19.07
N GLU A 214 -6.29 38.06 -18.93
CA GLU A 214 -6.76 38.52 -17.62
C GLU A 214 -7.86 37.64 -17.02
N SER A 215 -8.49 36.76 -17.81
CA SER A 215 -9.49 35.86 -17.24
C SER A 215 -8.88 34.86 -16.26
N GLU A 216 -9.56 34.67 -15.13
CA GLU A 216 -9.31 33.60 -14.16
C GLU A 216 -9.28 32.21 -14.82
N LYS A 217 -9.96 32.05 -15.97
CA LYS A 217 -10.10 30.78 -16.69
C LYS A 217 -8.74 30.20 -17.13
N ALA A 218 -7.83 31.02 -17.65
CA ALA A 218 -6.52 30.56 -18.09
C ALA A 218 -5.64 30.14 -16.90
N ARG A 219 -5.60 30.94 -15.83
CA ARG A 219 -4.91 30.60 -14.57
C ARG A 219 -5.48 29.33 -13.93
N ASN A 220 -6.80 29.23 -13.82
CA ASN A 220 -7.47 28.06 -13.24
C ASN A 220 -7.21 26.79 -14.04
N LEU A 221 -7.20 26.88 -15.38
CA LEU A 221 -6.86 25.74 -16.23
C LEU A 221 -5.41 25.31 -16.03
N LEU A 222 -4.46 26.25 -16.02
CA LEU A 222 -3.05 25.95 -15.75
C LEU A 222 -2.86 25.33 -14.35
N MET A 223 -3.53 25.84 -13.33
CA MET A 223 -3.48 25.28 -11.98
C MET A 223 -4.08 23.87 -11.93
N LYS A 224 -5.20 23.63 -12.62
CA LYS A 224 -5.80 22.30 -12.73
C LYS A 224 -4.89 21.30 -13.45
N LEU A 225 -4.22 21.74 -14.52
CA LEU A 225 -3.24 20.91 -15.25
C LEU A 225 -2.05 20.55 -14.34
N LYS A 226 -1.45 21.53 -13.65
CA LYS A 226 -0.37 21.29 -12.69
C LYS A 226 -0.77 20.32 -11.58
N LYS A 227 -1.95 20.51 -10.97
CA LYS A 227 -2.48 19.62 -9.93
C LYS A 227 -2.71 18.19 -10.45
N THR A 228 -3.14 18.06 -11.71
CA THR A 228 -3.37 16.75 -12.33
C THR A 228 -2.04 16.07 -12.68
N SER A 229 -1.04 16.80 -13.16
CA SER A 229 0.32 16.29 -13.40
C SER A 229 0.93 15.71 -12.13
N TYR A 230 0.90 16.48 -11.05
CA TYR A 230 1.44 16.04 -9.77
C TYR A 230 0.76 14.75 -9.24
N LYS A 231 -0.56 14.63 -9.41
CA LYS A 231 -1.28 13.38 -9.08
C LYS A 231 -0.81 12.21 -9.92
N LEU A 232 -0.57 12.42 -11.22
CA LEU A 232 -0.07 11.37 -12.10
C LEU A 232 1.37 10.97 -11.74
N GLU A 233 2.23 11.91 -11.37
CA GLU A 233 3.59 11.64 -10.89
C GLU A 233 3.59 10.75 -9.64
N ILE A 234 2.71 11.03 -8.67
CA ILE A 234 2.53 10.17 -7.49
C ILE A 234 2.10 8.75 -7.91
N ILE A 235 1.13 8.63 -8.82
CA ILE A 235 0.65 7.32 -9.30
C ILE A 235 1.79 6.56 -10.00
N LEU A 236 2.58 7.24 -10.83
CA LEU A 236 3.73 6.64 -11.51
C LEU A 236 4.80 6.19 -10.52
N GLN A 237 5.09 6.98 -9.50
CA GLN A 237 6.04 6.62 -8.46
C GLN A 237 5.57 5.40 -7.65
N ASN A 238 4.31 5.40 -7.21
CA ASN A 238 3.69 4.26 -6.54
C ASN A 238 3.71 2.99 -7.40
N ARG A 239 3.55 3.11 -8.72
CA ARG A 239 3.63 1.97 -9.66
C ARG A 239 5.05 1.42 -9.76
N LYS A 240 6.07 2.30 -9.80
CA LYS A 240 7.48 1.88 -9.81
C LYS A 240 7.84 1.15 -8.52
N GLU A 241 7.46 1.72 -7.38
CA GLU A 241 7.69 1.12 -6.06
C GLU A 241 6.97 -0.22 -5.92
N ASN A 242 5.69 -0.30 -6.27
CA ASN A 242 4.93 -1.57 -6.24
C ASN A 242 5.55 -2.64 -7.14
N THR A 243 6.12 -2.27 -8.29
CA THR A 243 6.82 -3.23 -9.17
C THR A 243 8.07 -3.78 -8.49
N LYS A 244 8.85 -2.93 -7.82
CA LYS A 244 10.03 -3.32 -7.08
C LYS A 244 9.68 -4.20 -5.87
N ASP A 245 8.68 -3.78 -5.09
CA ASP A 245 8.19 -4.50 -3.92
C ASP A 245 7.60 -5.87 -4.30
N PHE A 246 6.92 -5.95 -5.45
CA PHE A 246 6.43 -7.23 -5.96
C PHE A 246 7.57 -8.19 -6.30
N GLY A 247 8.65 -7.68 -6.92
CA GLY A 247 9.87 -8.45 -7.16
C GLY A 247 10.44 -9.01 -5.85
N ASN A 248 10.67 -8.14 -4.86
CA ASN A 248 11.19 -8.56 -3.55
C ASN A 248 10.29 -9.60 -2.86
N LYS A 249 8.96 -9.46 -2.94
CA LYS A 249 8.03 -10.43 -2.35
C LYS A 249 8.06 -11.79 -3.03
N ILE A 250 8.26 -11.83 -4.35
CA ILE A 250 8.46 -13.08 -5.07
C ILE A 250 9.74 -13.76 -4.57
N ASP A 251 10.83 -13.00 -4.42
CA ASP A 251 12.10 -13.52 -3.91
C ASP A 251 11.97 -14.05 -2.47
N ASP A 252 11.25 -13.33 -1.60
CA ASP A 252 10.94 -13.77 -0.23
C ASP A 252 10.17 -15.11 -0.24
N VAL A 253 9.12 -15.22 -1.06
CA VAL A 253 8.33 -16.47 -1.18
C VAL A 253 9.19 -17.62 -1.70
N LEU A 254 10.08 -17.37 -2.67
CA LEU A 254 11.02 -18.38 -3.16
C LEU A 254 11.96 -18.85 -2.05
N SER A 255 12.43 -17.93 -1.20
CA SER A 255 13.27 -18.27 -0.05
C SER A 255 12.51 -19.08 1.01
N GLU A 256 11.24 -18.76 1.26
CA GLU A 256 10.37 -19.48 2.19
C GLU A 256 10.10 -20.91 1.72
N ILE A 257 9.85 -21.11 0.42
CA ILE A 257 9.69 -22.46 -0.17
C ILE A 257 10.93 -23.32 0.07
N VAL A 258 12.12 -22.76 -0.15
CA VAL A 258 13.40 -23.46 0.10
C VAL A 258 13.57 -23.76 1.59
N HIS A 259 13.23 -22.81 2.46
CA HIS A 259 13.32 -22.97 3.90
C HIS A 259 12.38 -24.08 4.42
N THR A 260 11.11 -24.06 4.03
CA THR A 260 10.12 -25.08 4.40
C THR A 260 10.53 -26.47 3.93
N ARG A 261 11.10 -26.60 2.72
CA ARG A 261 11.64 -27.89 2.26
C ARG A 261 12.75 -28.39 3.18
N LYS A 262 13.66 -27.51 3.59
CA LYS A 262 14.76 -27.87 4.49
C LYS A 262 14.25 -28.30 5.87
N GLU A 263 13.25 -27.60 6.40
CA GLU A 263 12.62 -27.93 7.67
C GLU A 263 11.94 -29.31 7.65
N ILE A 264 11.19 -29.61 6.58
CA ILE A 264 10.57 -30.93 6.38
C ILE A 264 11.64 -32.03 6.34
N ASN A 265 12.72 -31.83 5.58
CA ASN A 265 13.81 -32.80 5.49
C ASN A 265 14.48 -33.04 6.86
N ASN A 266 14.81 -31.97 7.58
CA ASN A 266 15.38 -32.09 8.92
C ASN A 266 14.46 -32.86 9.86
N ARG A 267 13.15 -32.62 9.78
CA ARG A 267 12.17 -33.35 10.60
C ARG A 267 12.10 -34.83 10.24
N LEU A 268 12.20 -35.18 8.97
CA LEU A 268 12.28 -36.58 8.53
C LEU A 268 13.56 -37.24 9.05
N ASP A 269 14.70 -36.55 9.00
CA ASP A 269 15.98 -37.04 9.53
C ASP A 269 15.91 -37.28 11.04
N GLU A 270 15.27 -36.38 11.80
CA GLU A 270 15.03 -36.53 13.25
C GLU A 270 14.16 -37.76 13.56
N LEU A 271 13.05 -37.93 12.84
CA LEU A 271 12.14 -39.07 13.03
C LEU A 271 12.84 -40.39 12.70
N GLU A 272 13.68 -40.42 11.66
CA GLU A 272 14.50 -41.57 11.32
C GLU A 272 15.46 -41.92 12.46
N LEU A 273 16.15 -40.92 13.04
CA LEU A 273 17.05 -41.08 14.17
C LEU A 273 16.33 -41.62 15.42
N GLN A 274 15.13 -41.11 15.71
CA GLN A 274 14.32 -41.57 16.85
C GLN A 274 13.97 -43.05 16.74
N ILE A 275 13.41 -43.49 15.60
CA ILE A 275 13.06 -44.90 15.38
C ILE A 275 14.32 -45.78 15.42
N LYS A 276 15.44 -45.33 14.85
CA LYS A 276 16.72 -46.06 14.91
C LYS A 276 17.19 -46.27 16.34
N GLU A 277 17.06 -45.25 17.20
CA GLU A 277 17.49 -45.36 18.59
C GLU A 277 16.53 -46.24 19.41
N GLU A 278 15.22 -46.12 19.21
CA GLU A 278 14.22 -47.02 19.81
C GLU A 278 14.48 -48.49 19.45
N VAL A 279 14.80 -48.78 18.18
CA VAL A 279 15.16 -50.14 17.74
C VAL A 279 16.44 -50.62 18.43
N LYS A 280 17.47 -49.76 18.58
CA LYS A 280 18.70 -50.14 19.29
C LYS A 280 18.46 -50.43 20.77
N GLN A 281 17.64 -49.61 21.45
CA GLN A 281 17.33 -49.82 22.86
C GLN A 281 16.49 -51.07 23.07
N THR A 282 15.47 -51.28 22.22
CA THR A 282 14.67 -52.50 22.20
C THR A 282 15.53 -53.74 21.94
N ARG A 283 16.51 -53.65 21.03
CA ARG A 283 17.48 -54.73 20.80
C ARG A 283 18.28 -55.05 22.06
N LYS A 284 18.86 -54.04 22.73
CA LYS A 284 19.68 -54.25 23.94
C LYS A 284 18.89 -54.95 25.04
N THR A 285 17.70 -54.44 25.36
CA THR A 285 16.83 -54.98 26.41
C THR A 285 16.32 -56.37 26.07
N THR A 286 15.93 -56.61 24.82
CA THR A 286 15.43 -57.91 24.37
C THR A 286 16.53 -58.98 24.39
N ILE A 287 17.73 -58.67 23.90
CA ILE A 287 18.86 -59.61 23.94
C ILE A 287 19.27 -59.90 25.38
N TRP A 288 19.30 -58.89 26.25
CA TRP A 288 19.60 -59.07 27.67
C TRP A 288 18.63 -60.06 28.33
N ARG A 289 17.32 -59.87 28.13
CA ARG A 289 16.28 -60.77 28.66
C ARG A 289 16.40 -62.19 28.12
N LEU A 290 16.67 -62.35 26.82
CA LEU A 290 16.86 -63.68 26.22
C LEU A 290 18.10 -64.39 26.78
N ASN A 291 19.19 -63.66 27.02
CA ASN A 291 20.39 -64.22 27.63
C ASN A 291 20.15 -64.64 29.08
N GLU A 292 19.40 -63.86 29.86
CA GLU A 292 19.02 -64.22 31.23
C GLU A 292 18.22 -65.53 31.26
N GLN A 293 17.17 -65.64 30.43
CA GLN A 293 16.37 -66.87 30.28
C GLN A 293 17.23 -68.05 29.80
N THR A 294 18.20 -67.81 28.90
CA THR A 294 19.12 -68.84 28.44
C THR A 294 20.04 -69.32 29.56
N ASN A 295 20.55 -68.40 30.39
CA ASN A 295 21.41 -68.74 31.53
C ASN A 295 20.67 -69.58 32.57
N GLU A 296 19.40 -69.29 32.84
CA GLU A 296 18.54 -70.10 33.73
C GLU A 296 18.35 -71.51 33.17
N LEU A 297 18.06 -71.65 31.87
CA LEU A 297 17.94 -72.96 31.21
C LEU A 297 19.26 -73.75 31.24
N VAL A 298 20.39 -73.06 31.04
CA VAL A 298 21.72 -73.68 31.12
C VAL A 298 21.99 -74.16 32.55
N ALA A 299 21.64 -73.39 33.58
CA ALA A 299 21.79 -73.79 34.97
C ALA A 299 20.96 -75.03 35.30
N LEU A 300 19.67 -75.04 34.92
CA LEU A 300 18.79 -76.20 35.10
C LEU A 300 19.34 -77.45 34.39
N LYS A 301 19.81 -77.30 33.15
CA LYS A 301 20.45 -78.39 32.40
C LYS A 301 21.70 -78.93 33.10
N ASN A 302 22.58 -78.04 33.57
CA ASN A 302 23.80 -78.44 34.27
C ASN A 302 23.50 -79.20 35.57
N THR A 303 22.43 -78.81 36.29
CA THR A 303 21.96 -79.54 37.48
C THR A 303 21.52 -80.96 37.13
N LEU A 304 20.73 -81.14 36.05
CA LEU A 304 20.34 -82.48 35.56
C LEU A 304 21.55 -83.31 35.12
N ASP A 305 22.47 -82.71 34.37
CA ASP A 305 23.68 -83.39 33.90
C ASP A 305 24.54 -83.85 35.09
N TYR A 306 24.65 -83.03 36.13
CA TYR A 306 25.34 -83.37 37.36
C TYR A 306 24.66 -84.52 38.10
N TRP A 307 23.34 -84.46 38.30
CA TRP A 307 22.58 -85.53 38.96
C TRP A 307 22.70 -86.85 38.20
N ARG A 308 22.60 -86.83 36.86
CA ARG A 308 22.81 -87.99 36.00
C ARG A 308 24.21 -88.58 36.19
N SER A 309 25.25 -87.76 36.02
CA SER A 309 26.65 -88.21 36.12
C SER A 309 26.98 -88.77 37.50
N MET A 310 26.47 -88.12 38.56
CA MET A 310 26.62 -88.58 39.94
C MET A 310 25.97 -89.95 40.16
N LEU A 311 24.75 -90.16 39.67
CA LEU A 311 24.05 -91.44 39.82
C LEU A 311 24.72 -92.56 38.99
N GLU A 312 25.18 -92.25 37.78
CA GLU A 312 25.96 -93.18 36.94
C GLU A 312 27.28 -93.60 37.60
N ALA A 313 27.99 -92.66 38.23
CA ALA A 313 29.21 -92.94 38.99
C ALA A 313 28.94 -93.80 40.25
N CYS A 314 27.87 -93.50 41.00
CA CYS A 314 27.46 -94.30 42.16
C CYS A 314 27.06 -95.73 41.76
N LEU A 315 26.44 -95.93 40.60
CA LEU A 315 26.08 -97.25 40.07
C LEU A 315 27.29 -98.10 39.69
N SER A 316 28.35 -97.47 39.16
CA SER A 316 29.52 -98.19 38.65
C SER A 316 30.58 -98.47 39.71
N GLN A 317 30.75 -97.58 40.69
CA GLN A 317 31.87 -97.64 41.65
C GLN A 317 31.47 -97.40 43.12
N GLY A 318 30.22 -97.03 43.41
CA GLY A 318 29.76 -96.67 44.75
C GLY A 318 29.33 -97.86 45.60
N SER A 319 29.19 -97.66 46.92
CA SER A 319 28.54 -98.65 47.79
C SER A 319 27.01 -98.60 47.66
N GLU A 320 26.33 -99.73 47.87
CA GLU A 320 24.85 -99.82 47.76
C GLU A 320 24.12 -98.78 48.63
N ILE A 321 24.67 -98.52 49.84
CA ILE A 321 24.13 -97.51 50.77
C ILE A 321 24.29 -96.09 50.21
N GLN A 322 25.45 -95.77 49.62
CA GLN A 322 25.69 -94.45 49.02
C GLN A 322 24.76 -94.20 47.83
N TYR A 323 24.52 -95.22 47.01
CA TYR A 323 23.57 -95.14 45.90
C TYR A 323 22.14 -94.88 46.39
N LEU A 324 21.68 -95.63 47.38
CA LEU A 324 20.32 -95.53 47.93
C LEU A 324 20.04 -94.15 48.55
N VAL A 325 21.00 -93.58 49.30
CA VAL A 325 20.85 -92.23 49.89
C VAL A 325 20.82 -91.14 48.81
N LYS A 326 21.63 -91.27 47.76
CA LYS A 326 21.71 -90.25 46.69
C LYS A 326 20.49 -90.27 45.77
N ILE A 327 19.99 -91.46 45.42
CA ILE A 327 18.82 -91.58 44.53
C ILE A 327 17.55 -91.07 45.21
N GLU A 328 17.31 -91.39 46.49
CA GLU A 328 16.16 -90.83 47.22
C GLU A 328 16.24 -89.30 47.30
N LYS A 329 17.45 -88.74 47.48
CA LYS A 329 17.63 -87.29 47.51
C LYS A 329 17.30 -86.64 46.17
N VAL A 330 17.76 -87.21 45.05
CA VAL A 330 17.42 -86.71 43.70
C VAL A 330 15.93 -86.84 43.44
N CYS A 331 15.31 -87.98 43.78
CA CYS A 331 13.86 -88.17 43.66
C CYS A 331 13.07 -87.10 44.45
N SER A 332 13.52 -86.75 45.66
CA SER A 332 12.88 -85.69 46.47
C SER A 332 13.01 -84.29 45.86
N LEU A 333 14.08 -84.01 45.11
CA LEU A 333 14.34 -82.71 44.49
C LEU A 333 13.72 -82.58 43.10
N MET A 334 13.38 -83.70 42.45
CA MET A 334 12.86 -83.72 41.08
C MET A 334 11.55 -82.95 40.93
N GLN A 335 10.67 -83.03 41.93
CA GLN A 335 9.38 -82.33 41.90
C GLN A 335 9.54 -80.81 41.99
N GLN A 336 10.56 -80.32 42.69
CA GLN A 336 10.90 -78.90 42.71
C GLN A 336 11.50 -78.47 41.36
N PHE A 337 12.39 -79.29 40.79
CA PHE A 337 13.00 -79.03 39.49
C PHE A 337 11.98 -78.91 38.36
N GLU A 338 10.97 -79.78 38.31
CA GLU A 338 9.90 -79.74 37.30
C GLU A 338 9.08 -78.44 37.39
N ASN A 339 8.83 -77.94 38.61
CA ASN A 339 8.16 -76.66 38.82
C ASN A 339 9.02 -75.48 38.34
N ASP A 340 10.32 -75.49 38.65
CA ASP A 340 11.26 -74.46 38.20
C ASP A 340 11.36 -74.45 36.66
N LEU A 341 11.46 -75.63 36.03
CA LEU A 341 11.47 -75.78 34.57
C LEU A 341 10.17 -75.28 33.92
N SER A 342 9.02 -75.63 34.47
CA SER A 342 7.72 -75.15 33.97
C SER A 342 7.62 -73.63 34.04
N THR A 343 8.14 -73.02 35.11
CA THR A 343 8.13 -71.55 35.29
C THR A 343 8.97 -70.85 34.22
N VAL A 344 10.18 -71.36 33.95
CA VAL A 344 11.06 -70.82 32.91
C VAL A 344 10.46 -71.02 31.52
N LEU A 345 9.89 -72.19 31.22
CA LEU A 345 9.24 -72.47 29.93
C LEU A 345 8.05 -71.55 29.66
N GLN A 346 7.22 -71.26 30.68
CA GLN A 346 6.11 -70.32 30.55
C GLN A 346 6.59 -68.88 30.29
N ALA A 347 7.78 -68.53 30.77
CA ALA A 347 8.40 -67.22 30.55
C ALA A 347 9.10 -67.12 29.17
N THR A 348 9.52 -68.23 28.56
CA THR A 348 10.17 -68.22 27.24
C THR A 348 9.17 -67.91 26.12
N ARG A 349 9.53 -66.98 25.21
CA ARG A 349 8.70 -66.61 24.06
C ARG A 349 9.58 -66.36 22.83
N ASN A 350 9.08 -66.76 21.66
CA ASN A 350 9.66 -66.38 20.37
C ASN A 350 9.31 -64.93 20.04
N ILE A 351 10.27 -64.18 19.51
CA ILE A 351 10.13 -62.74 19.25
C ILE A 351 10.36 -62.48 17.76
N SER A 352 9.44 -61.75 17.13
CA SER A 352 9.56 -61.26 15.75
C SER A 352 9.42 -59.74 15.72
N VAL A 353 10.19 -59.08 14.85
CA VAL A 353 10.13 -57.62 14.66
C VAL A 353 9.73 -57.33 13.22
N LYS A 354 8.75 -56.43 13.03
CA LYS A 354 8.31 -55.95 11.72
C LYS A 354 8.28 -54.43 11.73
N PHE A 355 8.76 -53.83 10.64
CA PHE A 355 8.60 -52.40 10.38
C PHE A 355 7.54 -52.21 9.30
N GLU A 356 6.54 -51.38 9.57
CA GLU A 356 5.51 -51.00 8.61
C GLU A 356 5.75 -49.57 8.16
N SER A 357 6.03 -49.37 6.87
CA SER A 357 6.21 -48.05 6.30
C SER A 357 4.86 -47.37 6.09
N MET A 358 4.71 -46.14 6.56
CA MET A 358 3.60 -45.27 6.15
C MET A 358 3.90 -44.63 4.79
N ASP A 359 2.86 -44.49 3.98
CA ASP A 359 2.92 -43.77 2.71
C ASP A 359 2.58 -42.30 2.94
N ILE A 360 3.62 -41.49 3.17
CA ILE A 360 3.48 -40.10 3.66
C ILE A 360 3.11 -39.13 2.52
N PHE A 361 3.43 -39.48 1.27
CA PHE A 361 3.36 -38.54 0.13
C PHE A 361 2.39 -38.93 -0.97
N SER A 362 1.84 -40.14 -0.98
CA SER A 362 0.89 -40.59 -2.01
C SER A 362 -0.37 -39.72 -2.12
N ASN A 363 -0.75 -39.01 -1.06
CA ASN A 363 -1.90 -38.10 -1.04
C ASN A 363 -1.55 -36.60 -1.22
N ALA A 364 -0.27 -36.24 -1.34
CA ALA A 364 0.14 -34.85 -1.47
C ALA A 364 0.07 -34.37 -2.94
N LYS A 365 -1.05 -33.77 -3.36
CA LYS A 365 -1.19 -33.21 -4.71
C LYS A 365 -0.31 -31.99 -4.99
N TYR A 366 0.04 -31.20 -3.97
CA TYR A 366 0.82 -29.96 -4.10
C TYR A 366 1.65 -29.71 -2.84
N PHE A 367 2.88 -29.18 -3.00
CA PHE A 367 3.76 -28.76 -1.90
C PHE A 367 3.27 -27.48 -1.20
N GLY A 368 2.53 -26.65 -1.93
CA GLY A 368 1.95 -25.37 -1.51
C GLY A 368 1.17 -24.77 -2.68
N ARG A 369 0.42 -23.69 -2.45
CA ARG A 369 -0.29 -22.96 -3.52
C ARG A 369 0.17 -21.51 -3.57
N LEU A 370 0.56 -21.06 -4.76
CA LEU A 370 0.79 -19.64 -5.02
C LEU A 370 -0.56 -18.96 -5.26
N TYR A 371 -0.82 -17.90 -4.51
CA TYR A 371 -2.00 -17.07 -4.69
C TYR A 371 -1.54 -15.74 -5.29
N PHE A 372 -1.86 -15.52 -6.56
CA PHE A 372 -1.74 -14.20 -7.17
C PHE A 372 -2.98 -13.41 -6.81
N ASN A 373 -2.79 -12.34 -6.05
CA ASN A 373 -3.88 -11.44 -5.74
C ASN A 373 -3.72 -10.17 -6.57
N GLU A 374 -4.35 -10.17 -7.74
CA GLU A 374 -4.35 -9.01 -8.63
C GLU A 374 -5.19 -7.89 -8.00
N ARG A 375 -4.50 -6.87 -7.51
CA ARG A 375 -5.15 -5.68 -6.94
C ARG A 375 -5.42 -4.67 -8.04
N ARG A 376 -6.64 -4.15 -8.13
CA ARG A 376 -6.85 -2.83 -8.74
C ARG A 376 -6.17 -1.80 -7.82
N PRO A 377 -5.54 -0.75 -8.37
CA PRO A 377 -4.97 0.31 -7.53
C PRO A 377 -6.05 0.78 -6.56
N SER A 378 -5.72 0.80 -5.27
CA SER A 378 -6.63 1.16 -4.19
C SER A 378 -7.35 2.44 -4.59
N ILE A 379 -8.67 2.37 -4.78
CA ILE A 379 -9.48 3.56 -4.97
C ILE A 379 -9.23 4.41 -3.72
N LEU A 380 -8.72 5.63 -3.90
CA LEU A 380 -8.62 6.59 -2.82
C LEU A 380 -10.02 6.78 -2.25
N GLY A 381 -10.21 6.28 -1.04
CA GLY A 381 -11.49 6.41 -0.41
C GLY A 381 -11.79 7.84 -0.03
N ARG A 382 -12.99 8.30 -0.32
CA ARG A 382 -13.50 9.56 0.24
C ARG A 382 -14.30 9.27 1.49
N ILE A 383 -13.99 10.01 2.56
CA ILE A 383 -14.85 10.10 3.74
C ILE A 383 -15.66 11.37 3.62
N LYS A 384 -16.94 11.29 3.98
CA LYS A 384 -17.77 12.45 4.23
C LYS A 384 -17.90 12.63 5.74
N VAL A 385 -17.48 13.77 6.26
CA VAL A 385 -17.71 14.16 7.66
C VAL A 385 -19.14 14.66 7.77
N SER A 386 -19.95 14.04 8.64
CA SER A 386 -21.34 14.43 8.89
C SER A 386 -21.49 15.34 10.11
N LEU A 387 -20.68 15.13 11.15
CA LEU A 387 -20.68 15.93 12.38
C LEU A 387 -19.27 15.98 12.98
N ALA A 388 -18.91 17.11 13.59
CA ALA A 388 -17.72 17.26 14.41
C ALA A 388 -18.10 17.76 15.81
N ILE A 389 -17.74 17.00 16.83
CA ILE A 389 -18.01 17.30 18.24
C ILE A 389 -16.72 17.82 18.86
N ASN A 390 -16.76 19.03 19.40
CA ASN A 390 -15.64 19.63 20.12
C ASN A 390 -15.60 19.08 21.54
N ILE A 391 -14.55 18.35 21.86
CA ILE A 391 -14.31 17.78 23.17
C ILE A 391 -13.03 18.42 23.71
N THR A 392 -12.82 18.34 25.01
CA THR A 392 -11.64 18.94 25.64
C THR A 392 -11.02 17.90 26.56
N GLY A 393 -9.96 17.24 26.10
CA GLY A 393 -9.24 16.18 26.81
C GLY A 393 -8.39 15.38 25.83
N ALA A 394 -7.17 14.96 26.21
CA ALA A 394 -6.38 14.06 25.36
C ALA A 394 -6.81 12.61 25.60
N TYR A 395 -6.62 11.76 24.59
CA TYR A 395 -7.01 10.35 24.56
C TYR A 395 -8.52 10.13 24.78
N ILE A 396 -9.26 10.19 23.66
CA ILE A 396 -10.71 10.07 23.62
C ILE A 396 -11.08 8.76 22.92
N SER A 397 -11.87 7.92 23.60
CA SER A 397 -12.59 6.80 22.97
C SER A 397 -14.09 7.08 22.99
N GLY A 398 -14.84 6.41 22.13
CA GLY A 398 -16.28 6.58 22.06
C GLY A 398 -16.99 5.50 21.27
N ILE A 399 -18.27 5.34 21.55
CA ILE A 399 -19.13 4.35 20.89
C ILE A 399 -20.50 4.93 20.61
N PHE A 400 -21.15 4.42 19.57
CA PHE A 400 -22.58 4.63 19.36
C PHE A 400 -23.39 3.79 20.34
N PHE A 401 -24.31 4.44 21.03
CA PHE A 401 -25.29 3.79 21.87
C PHE A 401 -26.68 4.14 21.37
N ASN A 402 -27.22 3.25 20.53
CA ASN A 402 -28.42 3.51 19.72
C ASN A 402 -28.17 4.69 18.76
N ASP A 403 -28.91 5.80 18.92
CA ASP A 403 -28.66 7.04 18.17
C ASP A 403 -27.77 8.04 18.92
N ASP A 404 -27.53 7.81 20.20
CA ASP A 404 -26.70 8.66 21.05
C ASP A 404 -25.22 8.20 21.01
N ILE A 405 -24.34 8.99 21.63
CA ILE A 405 -22.90 8.76 21.61
C ILE A 405 -22.38 8.80 23.04
N ILE A 406 -21.63 7.78 23.46
CA ILE A 406 -20.96 7.76 24.76
C ILE A 406 -19.46 7.90 24.55
N ILE A 407 -18.85 8.83 25.27
CA ILE A 407 -17.45 9.22 25.08
C ILE A 407 -16.71 9.12 26.40
N THR A 408 -15.51 8.56 26.37
CA THR A 408 -14.60 8.51 27.50
C THR A 408 -13.51 9.55 27.33
N GLU A 409 -13.20 10.28 28.40
CA GLU A 409 -12.14 11.28 28.43
C GLU A 409 -11.08 10.91 29.46
N TYR A 410 -9.93 10.44 28.98
CA TYR A 410 -8.86 9.89 29.82
C TYR A 410 -8.35 10.90 30.85
N ASP A 411 -7.88 12.07 30.40
CA ASP A 411 -7.25 13.09 31.26
C ASP A 411 -8.23 13.77 32.23
N ARG A 412 -9.52 13.76 31.91
CA ARG A 412 -10.56 14.39 32.73
C ARG A 412 -11.29 13.43 33.65
N HIS A 413 -10.96 12.14 33.58
CA HIS A 413 -11.56 11.08 34.39
C HIS A 413 -13.10 11.13 34.35
N ARG A 414 -13.64 11.31 33.13
CA ARG A 414 -15.08 11.41 32.94
C ARG A 414 -15.57 10.61 31.74
N ILE A 415 -16.83 10.23 31.84
CA ILE A 415 -17.60 9.59 30.78
C ILE A 415 -18.78 10.51 30.49
N VAL A 416 -18.99 10.83 29.22
CA VAL A 416 -19.96 11.83 28.78
C VAL A 416 -20.94 11.19 27.83
N HIS A 417 -22.23 11.40 28.09
CA HIS A 417 -23.31 10.99 27.21
C HIS A 417 -23.72 12.18 26.35
N HIS A 418 -23.62 12.03 25.04
CA HIS A 418 -24.02 13.00 24.04
C HIS A 418 -25.25 12.50 23.27
N ASP A 419 -26.13 13.43 22.88
CA ASP A 419 -27.21 13.15 21.93
C ASP A 419 -26.68 12.91 20.50
N HIS A 420 -27.56 12.48 19.60
CA HIS A 420 -27.27 12.30 18.17
C HIS A 420 -26.76 13.57 17.45
N MET A 421 -26.90 14.76 18.04
CA MET A 421 -26.40 16.05 17.54
C MET A 421 -25.07 16.45 18.19
N GLY A 422 -24.52 15.61 19.08
CA GLY A 422 -23.26 15.85 19.78
C GLY A 422 -23.36 16.75 21.02
N ARG A 423 -24.57 17.07 21.50
CA ARG A 423 -24.78 17.88 22.71
C ARG A 423 -24.67 17.00 23.94
N GLU A 424 -23.89 17.43 24.93
CA GLU A 424 -23.76 16.77 26.23
C GLU A 424 -25.11 16.75 26.96
N ILE A 425 -25.60 15.55 27.28
CA ILE A 425 -26.83 15.30 28.05
C ILE A 425 -26.49 15.21 29.54
N GLU A 426 -25.57 14.30 29.89
CA GLU A 426 -25.12 14.05 31.24
C GLU A 426 -23.67 13.52 31.24
N HIS A 427 -22.99 13.61 32.38
CA HIS A 427 -21.64 13.08 32.53
C HIS A 427 -21.42 12.46 33.92
N LEU A 428 -20.57 11.45 33.95
CA LEU A 428 -20.08 10.83 35.18
C LEU A 428 -18.65 11.31 35.42
N LYS A 429 -18.46 12.10 36.49
CA LYS A 429 -17.16 12.69 36.88
C LYS A 429 -16.88 12.36 38.34
N SER A 430 -15.85 11.54 38.62
CA SER A 430 -15.53 11.13 40.01
C SER A 430 -14.18 10.40 40.10
N GLU A 431 -13.57 10.42 41.29
CA GLU A 431 -12.42 9.58 41.72
C GLU A 431 -12.61 8.07 41.48
N ILE A 432 -13.83 7.65 41.15
CA ILE A 432 -14.21 6.25 40.93
C ILE A 432 -13.90 5.80 39.49
N CYS A 433 -13.93 6.67 38.47
CA CYS A 433 -13.65 6.31 37.07
C CYS A 433 -12.31 6.90 36.60
N THR A 434 -11.23 6.45 37.23
CA THR A 434 -9.88 6.94 36.95
C THR A 434 -9.39 6.46 35.59
N TYR A 435 -8.92 7.38 34.75
CA TYR A 435 -8.25 7.08 33.47
C TYR A 435 -9.00 6.07 32.56
N PRO A 436 -10.23 6.38 32.10
CA PRO A 436 -10.95 5.50 31.20
C PRO A 436 -10.23 5.41 29.84
N THR A 437 -9.97 4.20 29.35
CA THR A 437 -9.13 3.95 28.16
C THR A 437 -9.94 3.59 26.92
N ASP A 438 -10.94 2.72 27.05
CA ASP A 438 -11.77 2.27 25.94
C ASP A 438 -13.19 1.91 26.44
N ILE A 439 -14.14 1.80 25.50
CA ILE A 439 -15.56 1.57 25.79
C ILE A 439 -16.17 0.60 24.78
N THR A 440 -17.01 -0.31 25.27
CA THR A 440 -17.78 -1.24 24.43
C THR A 440 -19.22 -1.38 24.90
N LYS A 441 -20.12 -1.71 23.97
CA LYS A 441 -21.56 -1.89 24.25
C LYS A 441 -21.76 -3.28 24.83
N VAL A 442 -22.45 -3.37 25.97
CA VAL A 442 -22.78 -4.64 26.61
C VAL A 442 -24.15 -5.11 26.15
N ASN A 443 -25.15 -4.24 26.25
CA ASN A 443 -26.50 -4.44 25.74
C ASN A 443 -27.16 -3.08 25.44
N ASP A 444 -28.47 -3.06 25.20
CA ASP A 444 -29.20 -1.83 24.86
C ASP A 444 -29.41 -0.84 26.03
N GLN A 445 -28.93 -1.19 27.22
CA GLN A 445 -29.00 -0.37 28.44
C GLN A 445 -27.61 -0.09 29.05
N THR A 446 -26.64 -0.96 28.82
CA THR A 446 -25.34 -0.89 29.51
C THR A 446 -24.13 -0.88 28.56
N VAL A 447 -23.07 -0.24 29.04
CA VAL A 447 -21.74 -0.19 28.42
C VAL A 447 -20.68 -0.63 29.42
N ALA A 448 -19.58 -1.18 28.92
CA ALA A 448 -18.41 -1.51 29.72
C ALA A 448 -17.27 -0.57 29.35
N VAL A 449 -16.63 0.01 30.36
CA VAL A 449 -15.51 0.95 30.20
C VAL A 449 -14.28 0.38 30.87
N SER A 450 -13.19 0.25 30.12
CA SER A 450 -11.89 -0.13 30.66
C SER A 450 -11.16 1.06 31.26
N SER A 451 -10.32 0.79 32.25
CA SER A 451 -9.51 1.82 32.91
C SER A 451 -8.07 1.38 33.11
N ASN A 452 -7.16 2.33 32.96
CA ASN A 452 -5.74 2.14 33.24
C ASN A 452 -5.47 1.92 34.76
N ALA A 453 -6.44 2.24 35.61
CA ALA A 453 -6.42 1.91 37.04
C ALA A 453 -6.84 0.46 37.35
N LYS A 454 -6.80 -0.42 36.34
CA LYS A 454 -7.04 -1.86 36.45
C LYS A 454 -8.49 -2.23 36.83
N ASN A 455 -9.45 -1.46 36.35
CA ASN A 455 -10.87 -1.68 36.60
C ASN A 455 -11.66 -1.75 35.28
N ILE A 456 -12.74 -2.54 35.28
CA ILE A 456 -13.83 -2.43 34.30
C ILE A 456 -15.04 -1.87 35.02
N PHE A 457 -15.60 -0.78 34.49
CA PHE A 457 -16.85 -0.22 34.97
C PHE A 457 -17.98 -0.69 34.05
N ILE A 458 -18.97 -1.38 34.61
CA ILE A 458 -20.23 -1.64 33.93
C ILE A 458 -21.18 -0.51 34.27
N ILE A 459 -21.63 0.21 33.25
CA ILE A 459 -22.34 1.46 33.39
C ILE A 459 -23.69 1.34 32.71
N ASN A 460 -24.75 1.67 33.44
CA ASN A 460 -26.04 1.95 32.85
C ASN A 460 -25.98 3.31 32.15
N VAL A 461 -26.51 3.41 30.93
CA VAL A 461 -26.44 4.66 30.14
C VAL A 461 -27.59 5.60 30.45
N LYS A 462 -28.76 5.09 30.89
CA LYS A 462 -29.96 5.90 31.16
C LYS A 462 -30.64 5.43 32.47
N PRO A 463 -30.39 6.08 33.63
CA PRO A 463 -29.43 7.17 33.86
C PRO A 463 -27.97 6.69 33.84
N LEU A 464 -27.04 7.60 33.55
CA LEU A 464 -25.60 7.33 33.52
C LEU A 464 -25.05 7.02 34.92
N THR A 465 -25.02 5.73 35.28
CA THR A 465 -24.62 5.25 36.62
C THR A 465 -23.78 3.99 36.57
N ILE A 466 -22.77 3.87 37.42
CA ILE A 466 -21.97 2.65 37.57
C ILE A 466 -22.83 1.59 38.29
N LEU A 467 -23.02 0.43 37.65
CA LEU A 467 -23.73 -0.73 38.20
C LEU A 467 -22.80 -1.64 38.98
N THR A 468 -21.62 -1.94 38.41
CA THR A 468 -20.61 -2.78 39.06
C THR A 468 -19.21 -2.43 38.55
N THR A 469 -18.21 -2.75 39.39
CA THR A 469 -16.79 -2.56 39.08
C THR A 469 -16.09 -3.90 39.21
N LEU A 470 -15.44 -4.35 38.13
CA LEU A 470 -14.63 -5.56 38.12
C LEU A 470 -13.16 -5.17 38.26
N GLY A 471 -12.51 -5.62 39.33
CA GLY A 471 -11.08 -5.42 39.54
C GLY A 471 -10.26 -6.44 38.74
N ILE A 472 -9.24 -5.96 38.05
CA ILE A 472 -8.32 -6.78 37.25
C ILE A 472 -6.88 -6.55 37.74
N SER A 473 -5.99 -7.52 37.56
CA SER A 473 -4.61 -7.46 38.06
C SER A 473 -3.67 -6.60 37.19
N ILE A 474 -4.07 -6.29 35.96
CA ILE A 474 -3.24 -5.70 34.89
C ILE A 474 -3.93 -4.44 34.32
N PRO A 475 -3.18 -3.36 34.00
CA PRO A 475 -3.72 -2.19 33.31
C PRO A 475 -4.21 -2.53 31.89
N MET A 476 -5.31 -1.91 31.47
CA MET A 476 -6.04 -2.27 30.25
C MET A 476 -6.06 -1.13 29.23
N PHE A 477 -5.94 -1.51 27.96
CA PHE A 477 -5.90 -0.56 26.84
C PHE A 477 -7.12 -0.65 25.92
N GLY A 478 -7.67 -1.84 25.72
CA GLY A 478 -8.87 -2.06 24.90
C GLY A 478 -9.85 -3.06 25.54
N ILE A 479 -11.12 -2.94 25.18
CA ILE A 479 -12.19 -3.82 25.69
C ILE A 479 -13.20 -4.17 24.61
N PHE A 480 -13.61 -5.44 24.58
CA PHE A 480 -14.62 -5.94 23.65
C PHE A 480 -15.52 -7.01 24.31
N LEU A 481 -16.79 -7.09 23.93
CA LEU A 481 -17.75 -8.07 24.46
C LEU A 481 -18.46 -8.85 23.34
N ARG A 482 -18.34 -10.18 23.35
CA ARG A 482 -19.22 -11.13 22.65
C ARG A 482 -19.02 -12.54 23.22
N ASP A 483 -20.09 -13.18 23.72
CA ASP A 483 -20.07 -14.47 24.42
C ASP A 483 -19.21 -14.51 25.71
N GLY A 484 -18.98 -13.35 26.34
CA GLY A 484 -18.10 -13.11 27.50
C GLY A 484 -17.28 -11.83 27.31
N TYR A 485 -16.61 -11.31 28.37
CA TYR A 485 -15.75 -10.11 28.24
C TYR A 485 -14.35 -10.51 27.80
N SER A 486 -13.88 -9.92 26.70
CA SER A 486 -12.49 -10.05 26.27
C SER A 486 -11.79 -8.71 26.38
N VAL A 487 -10.72 -8.67 27.15
CA VAL A 487 -9.99 -7.44 27.47
C VAL A 487 -8.57 -7.56 26.94
N SER A 488 -8.07 -6.49 26.30
CA SER A 488 -6.65 -6.38 25.95
C SER A 488 -5.88 -5.61 27.02
N ALA A 489 -4.84 -6.26 27.55
CA ALA A 489 -3.84 -5.66 28.40
C ALA A 489 -2.47 -5.84 27.73
N CYS A 490 -1.53 -4.91 27.93
CA CYS A 490 -0.21 -4.80 27.25
C CYS A 490 0.33 -6.07 26.55
N ASN A 491 0.36 -7.21 27.26
CA ASN A 491 0.89 -8.49 26.80
C ASN A 491 -0.04 -9.69 27.09
N SER A 492 -1.35 -9.49 27.28
CA SER A 492 -2.27 -10.58 27.62
C SER A 492 -3.68 -10.27 27.16
N ILE A 493 -4.40 -11.32 26.76
CA ILE A 493 -5.86 -11.25 26.61
C ILE A 493 -6.47 -11.97 27.79
N ILE A 494 -7.42 -11.30 28.42
CA ILE A 494 -8.18 -11.85 29.53
C ILE A 494 -9.59 -12.11 29.01
N SER A 495 -9.97 -13.38 28.95
CA SER A 495 -11.36 -13.79 28.72
C SER A 495 -12.03 -14.02 30.07
N LEU A 496 -13.07 -13.24 30.37
CA LEU A 496 -13.91 -13.39 31.53
C LEU A 496 -15.17 -14.16 31.10
N SER A 497 -15.36 -15.36 31.65
CA SER A 497 -16.60 -16.12 31.50
C SER A 497 -17.56 -15.81 32.64
N ASP A 498 -18.86 -15.74 32.34
CA ASP A 498 -19.92 -15.32 33.27
C ASP A 498 -20.15 -16.24 34.49
N VAL A 499 -19.39 -17.33 34.66
CA VAL A 499 -19.80 -18.41 35.59
C VAL A 499 -18.91 -18.57 36.81
N ASP A 500 -17.66 -18.16 36.81
CA ASP A 500 -16.84 -18.15 38.03
C ASP A 500 -15.64 -17.25 37.77
N SER A 501 -15.16 -16.59 38.83
CA SER A 501 -14.02 -15.66 38.87
C SER A 501 -12.67 -16.18 38.32
N SER A 502 -12.64 -17.32 37.63
CA SER A 502 -11.48 -17.84 36.92
C SER A 502 -11.31 -17.12 35.58
N ALA A 503 -10.58 -16.02 35.58
CA ALA A 503 -10.09 -15.38 34.36
C ALA A 503 -9.16 -16.35 33.62
N LYS A 504 -9.49 -16.69 32.36
CA LYS A 504 -8.54 -17.41 31.50
C LYS A 504 -7.59 -16.39 30.90
N ILE A 505 -6.34 -16.39 31.39
CA ILE A 505 -5.28 -15.49 30.95
C ILE A 505 -4.48 -16.22 29.88
N GLU A 506 -4.49 -15.68 28.66
CA GLU A 506 -3.60 -16.11 27.59
C GLU A 506 -2.52 -15.04 27.41
N GLU A 507 -1.26 -15.40 27.67
CA GLU A 507 -0.10 -14.50 27.56
C GLU A 507 0.39 -14.42 26.11
N TYR A 508 0.61 -13.19 25.64
CA TYR A 508 1.01 -12.89 24.26
C TYR A 508 2.02 -11.74 24.20
N HIS A 509 2.79 -11.65 23.11
CA HIS A 509 3.69 -10.51 22.90
C HIS A 509 2.94 -9.29 22.32
N MET A 510 2.84 -8.21 23.10
CA MET A 510 2.44 -6.85 22.71
C MET A 510 1.10 -6.75 21.95
N ILE A 511 -0.02 -6.77 22.69
CA ILE A 511 -1.38 -6.59 22.15
C ILE A 511 -1.92 -5.22 22.51
N PHE A 512 -2.37 -4.46 21.50
CA PHE A 512 -2.92 -3.11 21.69
C PHE A 512 -4.44 -3.04 21.61
N ASP A 513 -5.07 -3.87 20.77
CA ASP A 513 -6.53 -3.87 20.54
C ASP A 513 -7.04 -5.26 20.15
N VAL A 514 -8.33 -5.52 20.39
CA VAL A 514 -9.02 -6.80 20.15
C VAL A 514 -10.43 -6.53 19.61
N ASP A 515 -10.83 -7.27 18.57
CA ASP A 515 -12.19 -7.21 18.01
C ASP A 515 -12.64 -8.62 17.53
N PHE A 516 -13.90 -8.80 17.12
CA PHE A 516 -14.47 -10.11 16.77
C PHE A 516 -15.17 -10.10 15.41
N LYS A 517 -14.95 -11.14 14.60
CA LYS A 517 -15.60 -11.31 13.29
C LYS A 517 -16.74 -12.30 13.32
N VAL A 518 -17.72 -12.09 12.43
CA VAL A 518 -18.75 -13.06 12.07
C VAL A 518 -18.10 -14.41 11.66
N ASN A 519 -18.49 -15.51 12.32
CA ASN A 519 -17.92 -16.89 12.24
C ASN A 519 -16.86 -17.26 13.32
N ASN A 520 -17.01 -16.77 14.55
CA ASN A 520 -16.27 -17.24 15.74
C ASN A 520 -14.73 -17.16 15.65
N SER A 521 -14.20 -16.14 14.96
CA SER A 521 -12.76 -15.86 14.94
C SER A 521 -12.45 -14.56 15.68
N ILE A 522 -11.47 -14.60 16.59
CA ILE A 522 -11.03 -13.44 17.37
C ILE A 522 -9.94 -12.72 16.57
N PHE A 523 -10.09 -11.41 16.44
CA PHE A 523 -9.12 -10.52 15.81
C PHE A 523 -8.24 -9.90 16.89
N ARG A 524 -6.93 -10.07 16.74
CA ARG A 524 -5.96 -9.57 17.70
C ARG A 524 -4.88 -8.78 16.98
N HIS A 525 -4.52 -7.66 17.60
CA HIS A 525 -3.48 -6.79 17.07
C HIS A 525 -2.17 -6.94 17.83
N THR A 526 -1.11 -7.39 17.15
CA THR A 526 0.30 -7.14 17.52
C THR A 526 0.94 -6.29 16.41
N HIS A 527 2.26 -6.08 16.34
CA HIS A 527 2.94 -5.44 15.18
C HIS A 527 2.59 -6.03 13.77
N SER A 528 1.70 -7.03 13.70
CA SER A 528 1.00 -7.60 12.53
C SER A 528 -0.44 -8.03 12.90
N ILE A 529 -1.40 -8.01 11.96
CA ILE A 529 -2.74 -8.60 12.17
C ILE A 529 -2.61 -10.13 12.20
N LYS A 530 -3.07 -10.78 13.27
CA LYS A 530 -3.18 -12.25 13.33
C LYS A 530 -4.65 -12.67 13.40
N PHE A 531 -4.98 -13.69 12.61
CA PHE A 531 -6.30 -14.29 12.55
C PHE A 531 -6.27 -15.61 13.32
N GLU A 532 -7.12 -15.80 14.32
CA GLU A 532 -7.29 -17.10 14.97
C GLU A 532 -8.75 -17.57 14.86
N SER A 533 -8.93 -18.77 14.34
CA SER A 533 -10.21 -19.49 14.34
C SER A 533 -10.25 -20.45 15.52
N SER A 534 -11.45 -20.74 16.04
CA SER A 534 -11.68 -21.80 17.05
C SER A 534 -11.30 -23.22 16.59
N VAL A 535 -10.83 -23.36 15.34
CA VAL A 535 -10.34 -24.59 14.72
C VAL A 535 -8.88 -24.39 14.28
N GLY A 536 -7.99 -23.96 15.19
CA GLY A 536 -6.52 -24.13 15.11
C GLY A 536 -5.75 -23.65 13.86
N ILE A 537 -6.41 -23.04 12.87
CA ILE A 537 -5.81 -22.65 11.59
C ILE A 537 -5.81 -21.14 11.53
N SER A 538 -4.62 -20.55 11.65
CA SER A 538 -4.37 -19.13 11.53
C SER A 538 -4.01 -18.78 10.08
N PRO A 539 -4.82 -17.97 9.37
CA PRO A 539 -4.34 -17.29 8.17
C PRO A 539 -3.36 -16.18 8.60
N LYS A 540 -2.05 -16.41 8.42
CA LYS A 540 -1.02 -15.38 8.61
C LYS A 540 -1.09 -14.37 7.45
N SER A 541 -1.74 -13.22 7.62
CA SER A 541 -1.55 -12.09 6.70
C SER A 541 -0.43 -11.18 7.23
N LYS A 542 0.76 -11.22 6.62
CA LYS A 542 1.80 -10.19 6.83
C LYS A 542 1.51 -9.01 5.90
N SER A 543 0.57 -8.14 6.28
CA SER A 543 0.50 -6.79 5.72
C SER A 543 1.38 -5.87 6.56
N SER A 544 2.42 -5.29 5.95
CA SER A 544 3.33 -4.33 6.59
C SER A 544 2.62 -2.99 6.78
N PHE A 545 2.18 -2.71 8.01
CA PHE A 545 1.68 -1.40 8.42
C PHE A 545 2.78 -0.61 9.13
N SER A 546 2.69 0.72 9.11
CA SER A 546 3.74 1.58 9.65
C SER A 546 3.63 1.80 11.16
N SER A 547 2.43 2.03 11.69
CA SER A 547 2.10 1.97 13.12
C SER A 547 0.60 1.73 13.32
N PRO A 548 0.11 0.50 13.12
CA PRO A 548 -1.29 0.16 13.36
C PRO A 548 -1.65 0.35 14.84
N PHE A 549 -2.83 0.92 15.13
CA PHE A 549 -3.18 1.35 16.50
C PHE A 549 -4.55 0.90 16.99
N HIS A 550 -5.55 0.91 16.12
CA HIS A 550 -6.93 0.55 16.46
C HIS A 550 -7.60 -0.13 15.27
N ASN A 551 -8.46 -1.10 15.53
CA ASN A 551 -9.21 -1.78 14.47
C ASN A 551 -10.70 -1.94 14.81
N ASN A 552 -11.53 -1.92 13.78
CA ASN A 552 -12.94 -2.25 13.92
C ASN A 552 -13.51 -2.96 12.69
N ILE A 553 -14.60 -3.69 12.87
CA ILE A 553 -15.21 -4.51 11.82
C ILE A 553 -16.58 -3.95 11.45
N ASP A 554 -16.87 -3.83 10.15
CA ASP A 554 -18.20 -3.41 9.67
C ASP A 554 -19.20 -4.58 9.66
N CYS A 555 -20.45 -4.31 9.28
CA CYS A 555 -21.49 -5.34 9.19
C CYS A 555 -21.25 -6.40 8.11
N ASP A 556 -20.42 -6.09 7.11
CA ASP A 556 -20.05 -6.99 6.02
C ASP A 556 -18.80 -7.86 6.36
N GLY A 557 -18.19 -7.62 7.53
CA GLY A 557 -17.01 -8.34 7.99
C GLY A 557 -15.68 -7.79 7.45
N ASN A 558 -15.67 -6.61 6.83
CA ASN A 558 -14.45 -5.91 6.46
C ASN A 558 -13.79 -5.30 7.70
N ILE A 559 -12.46 -5.33 7.74
CA ILE A 559 -11.68 -4.85 8.87
C ILE A 559 -11.15 -3.47 8.51
N TYR A 560 -11.43 -2.48 9.33
CA TYR A 560 -10.90 -1.13 9.20
C TYR A 560 -9.82 -0.92 10.24
N MET A 561 -8.60 -0.68 9.79
CA MET A 561 -7.46 -0.46 10.64
C MET A 561 -6.99 0.97 10.54
N ILE A 562 -6.84 1.62 11.69
CA ILE A 562 -6.12 2.88 11.81
C ILE A 562 -4.62 2.60 11.85
N ASP A 563 -3.86 3.25 10.97
CA ASP A 563 -2.40 3.31 11.03
C ASP A 563 -1.95 4.74 11.37
N HIS A 564 -1.46 4.90 12.60
CA HIS A 564 -0.99 6.16 13.20
C HIS A 564 0.13 6.84 12.40
N SER A 565 1.06 6.06 11.86
CA SER A 565 2.23 6.59 11.15
C SER A 565 1.88 6.97 9.71
N SER A 566 1.00 6.20 9.06
CA SER A 566 0.51 6.50 7.71
C SER A 566 -0.63 7.53 7.67
N ARG A 567 -1.22 7.85 8.84
CA ARG A 567 -2.37 8.77 9.00
C ARG A 567 -3.55 8.41 8.08
N ALA A 568 -3.81 7.11 7.97
CA ALA A 568 -4.81 6.56 7.08
C ALA A 568 -5.59 5.44 7.75
N ILE A 569 -6.79 5.19 7.22
CA ILE A 569 -7.58 4.00 7.55
C ILE A 569 -7.43 3.01 6.40
N HIS A 570 -6.97 1.79 6.71
CA HIS A 570 -6.85 0.68 5.78
C HIS A 570 -8.07 -0.22 5.94
N GLN A 571 -8.93 -0.26 4.92
CA GLN A 571 -10.00 -1.26 4.84
C GLN A 571 -9.40 -2.55 4.29
N LEU A 572 -9.62 -3.66 4.99
CA LEU A 572 -9.13 -4.98 4.67
C LEU A 572 -10.30 -5.94 4.51
N THR A 573 -10.14 -6.94 3.65
CA THR A 573 -11.05 -8.06 3.57
C THR A 573 -10.98 -8.88 4.87
N PRO A 574 -11.99 -9.72 5.14
CA PRO A 574 -11.95 -10.64 6.26
C PRO A 574 -10.79 -11.68 6.25
N ASN A 575 -9.94 -11.68 5.22
CA ASN A 575 -8.74 -12.51 5.07
C ASN A 575 -7.44 -11.66 5.15
N GLY A 576 -7.52 -10.40 5.57
CA GLY A 576 -6.36 -9.52 5.80
C GLY A 576 -5.80 -8.84 4.55
N GLN A 577 -6.57 -8.74 3.47
CA GLN A 577 -6.13 -8.11 2.23
C GLN A 577 -6.61 -6.67 2.15
N ILE A 578 -5.72 -5.70 1.94
CA ILE A 578 -6.12 -4.29 1.84
C ILE A 578 -7.00 -4.09 0.58
N VAL A 579 -8.26 -3.71 0.81
CA VAL A 579 -9.28 -3.37 -0.19
C VAL A 579 -9.16 -1.91 -0.60
N ARG A 580 -8.98 -1.03 0.39
CA ARG A 580 -9.07 0.42 0.21
C ARG A 580 -8.17 1.12 1.23
N ILE A 581 -7.52 2.19 0.80
CA ILE A 581 -6.82 3.11 1.70
C ILE A 581 -7.60 4.41 1.69
N ILE A 582 -7.96 4.84 2.89
CA ILE A 582 -8.75 6.04 3.10
C ILE A 582 -7.81 7.05 3.75
N LEU A 583 -7.38 8.04 2.95
CA LEU A 583 -6.54 9.12 3.46
C LEU A 583 -7.40 10.10 4.24
N LEU A 584 -6.92 10.50 5.42
CA LEU A 584 -7.63 11.45 6.29
C LEU A 584 -7.36 12.92 5.92
N SER A 585 -6.70 13.18 4.78
CA SER A 585 -6.38 14.54 4.28
C SER A 585 -7.61 15.43 4.09
N ASP A 586 -8.78 14.83 3.86
CA ASP A 586 -10.04 15.56 3.70
C ASP A 586 -10.60 16.07 5.05
N ILE A 587 -10.16 15.49 6.18
CA ILE A 587 -10.57 15.83 7.56
C ILE A 587 -9.49 16.70 8.22
N ASP A 588 -8.23 16.28 8.14
CA ASP A 588 -7.07 17.02 8.60
C ASP A 588 -6.21 17.45 7.41
N LYS A 589 -6.53 18.64 6.86
CA LYS A 589 -5.86 19.21 5.66
C LYS A 589 -4.36 19.47 5.88
N ASP A 590 -3.96 19.67 7.13
CA ASP A 590 -2.58 19.97 7.49
C ASP A 590 -1.80 18.69 7.87
N MET A 591 -2.49 17.55 7.98
CA MET A 591 -1.94 16.27 8.46
C MET A 591 -1.06 16.47 9.69
N ILE A 592 -1.60 17.05 10.75
CA ILE A 592 -0.87 17.27 12.00
C ILE A 592 -1.22 16.16 12.99
N GLU A 593 -2.44 15.65 12.95
CA GLU A 593 -3.02 14.80 13.98
C GLU A 593 -2.90 13.31 13.66
N ARG A 594 -2.97 12.47 14.69
CA ARG A 594 -2.89 11.02 14.57
C ARG A 594 -4.26 10.41 14.87
N PRO A 595 -4.90 9.69 13.93
CA PRO A 595 -6.17 9.01 14.21
C PRO A 595 -5.99 8.01 15.35
N TRP A 596 -6.93 7.94 16.31
CA TRP A 596 -6.81 7.16 17.54
C TRP A 596 -7.79 5.99 17.60
N VAL A 597 -9.11 6.24 17.61
CA VAL A 597 -10.16 5.20 17.70
C VAL A 597 -11.13 5.31 16.52
N LEU A 598 -11.56 4.15 16.00
CA LEU A 598 -12.59 4.01 14.97
C LEU A 598 -13.67 3.01 15.41
N ARG A 599 -14.94 3.42 15.49
CA ARG A 599 -16.05 2.50 15.85
C ARG A 599 -17.25 2.67 14.92
N PHE A 600 -17.71 1.59 14.31
CA PHE A 600 -18.91 1.61 13.47
C PHE A 600 -20.19 1.68 14.30
N LYS A 601 -21.19 2.41 13.79
CA LYS A 601 -22.58 2.29 14.24
C LYS A 601 -23.15 0.99 13.67
N GLN A 602 -23.76 0.18 14.55
CA GLN A 602 -24.30 -1.15 14.20
C GLN A 602 -25.10 -1.13 12.89
N ASN A 603 -24.77 -2.02 11.97
CA ASN A 603 -25.42 -2.22 10.67
C ASN A 603 -25.45 -0.97 9.76
N THR A 604 -24.44 -0.09 9.84
CA THR A 604 -24.32 1.09 8.98
C THR A 604 -22.88 1.33 8.53
N ASN A 605 -22.70 2.14 7.48
CA ASN A 605 -21.38 2.64 7.03
C ASN A 605 -20.94 3.92 7.77
N ILE A 606 -21.63 4.26 8.86
CA ILE A 606 -21.33 5.41 9.70
C ILE A 606 -20.40 4.95 10.81
N PHE A 607 -19.33 5.70 11.04
CA PHE A 607 -18.36 5.41 12.08
C PHE A 607 -17.94 6.68 12.81
N LEU A 608 -17.54 6.49 14.07
CA LEU A 608 -16.96 7.50 14.93
C LEU A 608 -15.45 7.41 14.77
N LEU A 609 -14.80 8.55 14.57
CA LEU A 609 -13.35 8.68 14.42
C LEU A 609 -12.83 9.73 15.39
N THR A 610 -11.87 9.34 16.22
CA THR A 610 -11.19 10.27 17.14
C THR A 610 -9.73 10.49 16.71
N PHE A 611 -9.16 11.64 17.09
CA PHE A 611 -7.76 11.97 16.84
C PHE A 611 -7.03 12.28 18.14
N HIS A 612 -5.74 12.01 18.13
CA HIS A 612 -4.78 12.40 19.15
C HIS A 612 -3.94 13.56 18.62
N GLY A 613 -4.05 14.74 19.25
CA GLY A 613 -3.41 15.96 18.76
C GLY A 613 -3.88 17.24 19.46
N THR A 614 -3.74 18.38 18.78
CA THR A 614 -4.07 19.71 19.31
C THR A 614 -5.56 20.05 19.24
N ARG A 615 -6.33 19.40 18.35
CA ARG A 615 -7.79 19.46 18.31
C ARG A 615 -8.35 18.18 18.92
N ASN A 616 -8.97 18.33 20.09
CA ASN A 616 -9.67 17.24 20.77
C ASN A 616 -11.08 17.08 20.18
N GLN A 617 -11.18 16.63 18.93
CA GLN A 617 -12.45 16.51 18.21
C GLN A 617 -12.83 15.05 17.95
N VAL A 618 -14.13 14.77 18.03
CA VAL A 618 -14.73 13.49 17.64
C VAL A 618 -15.54 13.71 16.38
N TYR A 619 -15.25 12.94 15.34
CA TYR A 619 -15.90 13.06 14.04
C TYR A 619 -16.85 11.90 13.81
N ILE A 620 -18.03 12.21 13.31
CA ILE A 620 -18.92 11.22 12.72
C ILE A 620 -18.69 11.26 11.21
N CYS A 621 -18.37 10.10 10.66
CA CYS A 621 -17.91 9.95 9.30
C CYS A 621 -18.73 8.87 8.59
N GLU A 622 -18.91 9.04 7.28
CA GLU A 622 -19.54 8.06 6.41
C GLU A 622 -18.57 7.69 5.27
N ILE A 623 -18.41 6.39 5.03
CA ILE A 623 -17.57 5.87 3.95
C ILE A 623 -18.44 5.72 2.70
N ASN A 624 -18.16 6.51 1.66
CA ASN A 624 -18.83 6.42 0.35
C ASN A 624 -18.23 5.34 -0.54
#